data_AF-A0A4Y3RHD0-F1
#
_entry.id   AF-A0A4Y3RHD0-F1
#
_cell.length_a   1.000
_cell.length_b   1.000
_cell.length_c   1.000
_cell.angle_alpha   90.00
_cell.angle_beta   90.00
_cell.angle_gamma   90.00
#
_symmetry.space_group_name_H-M   'P 1'
#
loop_
_entity.id
_entity.type
_entity.pdbx_description
1 polymer ?
#
loop_
_entity_poly.entity_id
_entity_poly.type
_entity_poly.pdbx_seq_one_letter_code
_entity_poly.pdbx_strand_id
1 'polypeptide(L)'
;MRRRRLRRPVYPYAVTWNEAEYLDYLQSERRGYAWVMQHHGGLTPEEAREAALECYPYESAEASFRGLIFHDEAWHWAMLSIHGDRYVVEHPELVHPSPGYLALE
;
A
#
# COMPACT_ATOMS: atom_id res chain seq x y z
N MET A 1 21.63 42.38 5.84
CA MET A 1 20.74 41.31 5.32
C MET A 1 21.04 40.00 6.04
N ARG A 2 20.21 39.58 7.00
CA ARG A 2 20.30 38.25 7.63
C ARG A 2 19.20 37.36 7.04
N ARG A 3 19.58 36.39 6.21
CA ARG A 3 18.65 35.38 5.68
C ARG A 3 18.15 34.53 6.85
N ARG A 4 16.88 34.73 7.24
CA ARG A 4 16.17 33.82 8.15
C ARG A 4 16.20 32.44 7.50
N ARG A 5 16.92 31.49 8.12
CA ARG A 5 16.73 30.07 7.82
C ARG A 5 15.28 29.77 8.15
N LEU A 6 14.46 29.59 7.13
CA LEU A 6 13.10 29.08 7.27
C LEU A 6 13.25 27.67 7.85
N ARG A 7 13.09 27.52 9.17
CA ARG A 7 12.79 26.23 9.77
C ARG A 7 11.45 25.82 9.15
N ARG A 8 11.48 24.77 8.32
CA ARG A 8 10.26 24.16 7.79
C ARG A 8 9.34 23.85 8.99
N PRO A 9 8.05 24.21 8.94
CA PRO A 9 7.12 23.83 9.99
C PRO A 9 7.11 22.30 10.08
N VAL A 10 7.40 21.77 11.26
CA VAL A 10 7.18 20.37 11.58
C VAL A 10 5.68 20.25 11.84
N TYR A 11 4.94 19.68 10.90
CA TYR A 11 3.53 19.40 11.09
C TYR A 11 3.40 18.26 12.12
N PRO A 12 2.68 18.44 13.24
CA PRO A 12 2.60 17.46 14.33
C PRO A 12 1.78 16.19 13.99
N TYR A 13 1.37 16.01 12.73
CA TYR A 13 0.58 14.88 12.25
C TYR A 13 1.27 14.08 11.14
N ALA A 14 2.52 14.40 10.80
CA ALA A 14 3.29 13.52 9.93
C ALA A 14 3.65 12.27 10.73
N VAL A 15 3.03 11.13 10.42
CA VAL A 15 3.47 9.82 10.93
C VAL A 15 4.94 9.69 10.54
N THR A 16 5.83 9.86 11.52
CA THR A 16 7.25 9.63 11.33
C THR A 16 7.47 8.13 11.54
N TRP A 17 7.30 7.36 10.47
CA TRP A 17 7.61 5.94 10.48
C TRP A 17 9.05 5.73 10.93
N ASN A 18 9.26 4.88 11.94
CA ASN A 18 10.59 4.31 12.12
C ASN A 18 10.85 3.27 11.00
N GLU A 19 12.11 2.97 10.72
CA GLU A 19 12.47 2.11 9.58
C GLU A 19 11.91 0.69 9.72
N ALA A 20 11.90 0.14 10.93
CA ALA A 20 11.41 -1.21 11.18
C ALA A 20 9.88 -1.27 11.01
N GLU A 21 9.14 -0.32 11.57
CA GLU A 21 7.69 -0.19 11.40
C GLU A 21 7.31 -0.02 9.92
N TYR A 22 8.06 0.81 9.19
CA TYR A 22 7.83 1.00 7.76
C TYR A 22 8.02 -0.28 6.97
N LEU A 23 9.13 -0.99 7.21
CA LEU A 23 9.45 -2.21 6.47
C LEU A 23 8.47 -3.34 6.80
N ASP A 24 8.02 -3.44 8.04
CA ASP A 24 7.01 -4.41 8.48
C ASP A 24 5.67 -4.16 7.78
N TYR A 25 5.19 -2.91 7.80
CA TYR A 25 3.99 -2.51 7.06
C TYR A 25 4.12 -2.72 5.55
N LEU A 26 5.24 -2.30 4.96
CA LEU A 26 5.51 -2.50 3.54
C LEU A 26 5.48 -3.99 3.16
N GLN A 27 6.01 -4.86 4.02
CA GLN A 27 5.99 -6.30 3.79
C GLN A 27 4.57 -6.86 3.89
N SER A 28 3.76 -6.38 4.85
CA SER A 28 2.36 -6.75 5.00
C SER A 28 1.55 -6.36 3.76
N GLU A 29 1.64 -5.11 3.32
CA GLU A 29 0.92 -4.61 2.12
C GLU A 29 1.31 -5.39 0.87
N ARG A 30 2.61 -5.65 0.66
CA ARG A 30 3.08 -6.45 -0.48
C ARG A 30 2.57 -7.88 -0.44
N ARG A 31 2.52 -8.49 0.75
CA ARG A 31 1.97 -9.85 0.94
C ARG A 31 0.49 -9.88 0.61
N GLY A 32 -0.27 -8.92 1.13
CA GLY A 32 -1.69 -8.77 0.85
C GLY A 32 -1.96 -8.58 -0.64
N TYR A 33 -1.27 -7.64 -1.28
CA TYR A 33 -1.45 -7.36 -2.71
C TYR A 33 -1.10 -8.58 -3.57
N ALA A 34 0.05 -9.21 -3.33
CA ALA A 34 0.45 -10.41 -4.05
C ALA A 34 -0.56 -11.55 -3.87
N TRP A 35 -1.10 -11.74 -2.66
CA TRP A 35 -2.13 -12.74 -2.43
C TRP A 35 -3.37 -12.48 -3.28
N VAL A 36 -3.87 -11.23 -3.32
CA VAL A 36 -5.05 -10.88 -4.13
C VAL A 36 -4.78 -11.07 -5.61
N MET A 37 -3.61 -10.67 -6.10
CA MET A 37 -3.25 -10.86 -7.52
C MET A 37 -3.17 -12.34 -7.91
N GLN A 38 -2.76 -13.23 -6.99
CA GLN A 38 -2.80 -14.67 -7.23
C GLN A 38 -4.24 -15.22 -7.23
N HIS A 39 -5.02 -14.89 -6.19
CA HIS A 39 -6.31 -15.54 -5.93
C HIS A 39 -7.45 -14.97 -6.77
N HIS A 40 -7.41 -13.67 -7.06
CA HIS A 40 -8.44 -12.95 -7.82
C HIS A 40 -7.94 -12.50 -9.19
N GLY A 41 -6.64 -12.17 -9.32
CA GLY A 41 -6.04 -11.71 -10.58
C GLY A 41 -5.52 -12.83 -11.50
N GLY A 42 -5.43 -14.07 -11.01
CA GLY A 42 -4.95 -15.22 -11.78
C GLY A 42 -3.46 -15.18 -12.11
N LEU A 43 -2.67 -14.33 -11.44
CA LEU A 43 -1.23 -14.25 -11.62
C LEU A 43 -0.52 -15.45 -10.98
N THR A 44 0.63 -15.81 -11.54
CA THR A 44 1.56 -16.73 -10.88
C THR A 44 2.17 -16.09 -9.62
N PRO A 45 2.74 -16.89 -8.69
CA PRO A 45 3.37 -16.35 -7.50
C PRO A 45 4.46 -15.31 -7.77
N GLU A 46 5.26 -15.53 -8.82
CA GLU A 46 6.33 -14.63 -9.25
C GLU A 46 5.78 -13.31 -9.79
N GLU A 47 4.80 -13.36 -10.71
CA GLU A 47 4.17 -12.17 -11.29
C GLU A 47 3.44 -11.34 -10.24
N ALA A 48 2.75 -12.00 -9.30
CA ALA A 48 2.07 -11.32 -8.21
C ALA A 48 3.05 -10.60 -7.26
N ARG A 49 4.21 -11.21 -7.00
CA ARG A 49 5.27 -10.58 -6.22
C ARG A 49 5.85 -9.36 -6.94
N GLU A 50 6.05 -9.45 -8.25
CA GLU A 50 6.52 -8.32 -9.06
C GLU A 50 5.49 -7.18 -9.06
N ALA A 51 4.21 -7.49 -9.29
CA ALA A 51 3.14 -6.51 -9.23
C ALA A 51 3.04 -5.83 -7.84
N ALA A 52 3.26 -6.57 -6.75
CA ALA A 52 3.31 -6.00 -5.40
C ALA A 52 4.51 -5.06 -5.19
N LEU A 53 5.67 -5.34 -5.79
CA LEU A 53 6.84 -4.45 -5.73
C LEU A 53 6.62 -3.16 -6.51
N GLU A 54 5.91 -3.23 -7.63
CA GLU A 54 5.54 -2.07 -8.44
C GLU A 54 4.47 -1.20 -7.75
N CYS A 55 3.45 -1.84 -7.17
CA CYS A 55 2.38 -1.14 -6.46
C CYS A 55 2.88 -0.51 -5.15
N TYR A 56 3.72 -1.22 -4.39
CA TYR A 56 4.29 -0.75 -3.13
C TYR A 56 5.82 -0.63 -3.25
N PRO A 57 6.36 0.43 -3.89
CA PRO A 57 7.78 0.67 -3.94
C PRO A 57 8.34 1.00 -2.54
N TYR A 58 9.63 0.79 -2.34
CA TYR A 58 10.30 1.28 -1.15
C TYR A 58 10.50 2.80 -1.24
N GLU A 59 10.11 3.51 -0.20
CA GLU A 59 10.31 4.96 -0.03
C GLU A 59 11.33 5.22 1.07
N SER A 60 12.29 6.12 0.82
CA SER A 60 13.33 6.45 1.82
C SER A 60 12.77 7.26 2.98
N ALA A 61 13.50 7.27 4.10
CA ALA A 61 13.13 8.04 5.29
C ALA A 61 13.02 9.56 5.03
N GLU A 62 13.69 10.09 4.00
CA GLU A 62 13.60 11.49 3.60
C GLU A 62 12.45 11.79 2.61
N ALA A 63 11.73 10.77 2.13
CA ALA A 63 10.60 10.96 1.24
C ALA A 63 9.48 11.72 1.95
N SER A 64 9.05 12.83 1.37
CA SER A 64 8.10 13.76 2.02
C SER A 64 6.70 13.18 2.23
N PHE A 65 6.39 12.07 1.56
CA PHE A 65 5.10 11.39 1.61
C PHE A 65 5.25 9.89 1.92
N ARG A 66 6.34 9.49 2.60
CA ARG A 66 6.61 8.10 2.95
C ARG A 66 5.40 7.44 3.62
N GLY A 67 4.98 6.30 3.08
CA GLY A 67 3.90 5.48 3.62
C GLY A 67 2.50 6.07 3.37
N LEU A 68 2.36 7.12 2.56
CA LEU A 68 1.04 7.66 2.20
C LEU A 68 0.20 6.60 1.46
N ILE A 69 0.85 5.72 0.71
CA ILE A 69 0.20 4.66 -0.06
C ILE A 69 -0.44 3.56 0.81
N PHE A 70 -0.06 3.45 2.10
CA PHE A 70 -0.58 2.42 3.00
C PHE A 70 -2.00 2.73 3.51
N HIS A 71 -2.57 3.90 3.21
CA HIS A 71 -3.87 4.32 3.74
C HIS A 71 -5.08 3.62 3.13
N ASP A 72 -4.95 3.11 1.91
CA ASP A 72 -6.08 2.69 1.09
C ASP A 72 -6.26 1.16 1.04
N GLU A 73 -5.55 0.39 1.88
CA GLU A 73 -5.56 -1.08 1.98
C GLU A 73 -5.13 -1.85 0.72
N ALA A 74 -4.18 -2.79 0.83
CA ALA A 74 -3.75 -3.62 -0.31
C ALA A 74 -4.86 -4.37 -1.03
N TRP A 75 -5.93 -4.75 -0.34
CA TRP A 75 -7.11 -5.35 -0.96
C TRP A 75 -7.76 -4.41 -1.98
N HIS A 76 -8.04 -3.17 -1.60
CA HIS A 76 -8.74 -2.21 -2.45
C HIS A 76 -7.93 -1.90 -3.71
N TRP A 77 -6.62 -1.63 -3.55
CA TRP A 77 -5.75 -1.36 -4.69
C TRP A 77 -5.65 -2.54 -5.66
N ALA A 78 -5.57 -3.76 -5.14
CA ALA A 78 -5.55 -4.94 -5.99
C ALA A 78 -6.89 -5.13 -6.73
N MET A 79 -8.03 -4.92 -6.06
CA MET A 79 -9.34 -4.99 -6.72
C MET A 79 -9.52 -3.91 -7.78
N LEU A 80 -9.05 -2.68 -7.52
CA LEU A 80 -9.00 -1.62 -8.54
C LEU A 80 -8.14 -2.03 -9.73
N SER A 81 -6.98 -2.66 -9.50
CA SER A 81 -6.11 -3.11 -10.59
C SER A 81 -6.74 -4.22 -11.43
N ILE A 82 -7.56 -5.10 -10.83
CA ILE A 82 -8.17 -6.26 -11.50
C ILE A 82 -9.46 -5.85 -12.24
N HIS A 83 -10.32 -5.10 -11.57
CA HIS A 83 -11.69 -4.84 -12.00
C HIS A 83 -11.93 -3.39 -12.46
N GLY A 84 -10.99 -2.49 -12.22
CA GLY A 84 -11.12 -1.06 -12.52
C GLY A 84 -11.86 -0.26 -11.45
N ASP A 85 -12.03 1.03 -11.71
CA ASP A 85 -12.59 2.04 -10.79
C ASP A 85 -14.04 1.77 -10.38
N ARG A 86 -14.80 1.06 -11.21
CA ARG A 86 -16.21 0.75 -10.97
C ARG A 86 -16.44 -0.54 -10.17
N TYR A 87 -15.39 -1.23 -9.74
CA TYR A 87 -15.53 -2.54 -9.11
C TYR A 87 -16.43 -2.54 -7.87
N VAL A 88 -16.45 -1.46 -7.10
CA VAL A 88 -17.31 -1.35 -5.91
C VAL A 88 -18.81 -1.39 -6.25
N VAL A 89 -19.18 -0.98 -7.47
CA VAL A 89 -20.55 -1.02 -7.97
C VAL A 89 -20.84 -2.33 -8.71
N GLU A 90 -19.87 -2.82 -9.48
CA GLU A 90 -20.02 -3.99 -10.36
C GLU A 90 -19.80 -5.31 -9.61
N HIS A 91 -19.01 -5.29 -8.55
CA HIS A 91 -18.64 -6.41 -7.69
C HIS A 91 -18.78 -6.03 -6.20
N PRO A 92 -20.00 -5.72 -5.72
CA PRO A 92 -20.22 -5.33 -4.32
C PRO A 92 -19.77 -6.41 -3.31
N GLU A 93 -19.73 -7.68 -3.72
CA GLU A 93 -19.22 -8.81 -2.94
C GLU A 93 -17.71 -8.75 -2.68
N LEU A 94 -16.95 -7.97 -3.46
CA LEU A 94 -15.50 -7.80 -3.33
C LEU A 94 -15.11 -6.50 -2.62
N VAL A 95 -16.09 -5.72 -2.14
CA VAL A 95 -15.81 -4.48 -1.38
C VAL A 95 -15.09 -4.79 -0.06
N HIS A 96 -15.43 -5.92 0.57
CA HIS A 96 -14.79 -6.35 1.80
C HIS A 96 -13.82 -7.51 1.55
N PRO A 97 -12.67 -7.54 2.23
CA PRO A 97 -11.72 -8.63 2.11
C PRO A 97 -12.32 -9.99 2.47
N SER A 98 -11.94 -11.01 1.71
CA SER A 98 -12.34 -12.38 2.01
C SER A 98 -11.69 -12.89 3.31
N PRO A 99 -12.27 -13.88 4.00
CA PRO A 99 -11.66 -14.46 5.20
C PRO A 99 -10.25 -15.02 4.97
N GLY A 100 -9.96 -15.52 3.75
CA GLY A 100 -8.63 -16.02 3.40
C GLY A 100 -7.58 -14.91 3.36
N TYR A 101 -7.97 -13.72 2.90
CA TYR A 101 -7.10 -12.54 2.93
C TYR A 101 -6.87 -12.04 4.37
N LEU A 102 -7.94 -12.00 5.18
CA LEU A 102 -7.84 -11.54 6.56
C LEU A 102 -6.97 -12.45 7.45
N ALA A 103 -6.72 -13.69 7.03
CA ALA A 103 -5.87 -14.64 7.74
C ALA A 103 -4.37 -14.52 7.41
N LEU A 104 -3.94 -13.50 6.64
CA LEU A 104 -2.55 -13.37 6.15
C LEU A 104 -1.51 -12.85 7.16
N GLU A 105 -1.87 -12.72 8.45
CA GLU A 105 -1.02 -12.22 9.56
C GLU A 105 0.48 -12.56 9.40
#